data_AF-A0A2U1NM10-F1
#
_entry.id   AF-A0A2U1NM10-F1
#
_cell.length_a   1.000
_cell.length_b   1.000
_cell.length_c   1.000
_cell.angle_alpha   90.00
_cell.angle_beta   90.00
_cell.angle_gamma   90.00
#
_symmetry.space_group_name_H-M   'P 1'
#
loop_
_entity.id
_entity.type
_entity.pdbx_description
1 polymer ?
#
loop_
_entity_poly.entity_id
_entity_poly.type
_entity_poly.pdbx_seq_one_letter_code
_entity_poly.pdbx_strand_id
1 'polypeptide(L)'
;MKIPILIILTLATTSYSSTDNNHVFSPCTDTTVQKSDGFTFGIAFSSRNASFLNSNNSTVQLSPCDKRLSLSSLGAQLAVFRPKVDEISLLTINNTNFQPGTPNIWRWAVRFDGVLNSRVGVLEMKCNDLGVFGIRL
;
A
#
# COMPACT_ATOMS: atom_id res chain seq x y z
N MET A 1 -15.28 -11.85 -65.14
CA MET A 1 -15.68 -10.99 -64.00
C MET A 1 -14.96 -11.52 -62.77
N LYS A 2 -13.96 -10.79 -62.23
CA LYS A 2 -13.10 -11.25 -61.13
C LYS A 2 -13.40 -10.35 -59.92
N ILE A 3 -14.09 -10.90 -58.93
CA ILE A 3 -14.45 -10.19 -57.70
C ILE A 3 -13.21 -10.25 -56.80
N PRO A 4 -12.59 -9.11 -56.41
CA PRO A 4 -11.50 -9.14 -55.45
C PRO A 4 -12.11 -9.40 -54.07
N ILE A 5 -11.69 -10.49 -53.43
CA ILE A 5 -12.04 -10.83 -52.05
C ILE A 5 -11.35 -9.79 -51.16
N LEU A 6 -12.13 -8.86 -50.63
CA LEU A 6 -11.69 -7.91 -49.63
C LEU A 6 -11.55 -8.66 -48.30
N ILE A 7 -10.30 -8.98 -47.92
CA ILE A 7 -9.98 -9.58 -46.62
C ILE A 7 -10.11 -8.47 -45.57
N ILE A 8 -11.25 -8.43 -44.88
CA ILE A 8 -11.46 -7.56 -43.72
C ILE A 8 -10.67 -8.18 -42.55
N LEU A 9 -9.47 -7.65 -42.30
CA LEU A 9 -8.67 -8.00 -41.14
C LEU A 9 -9.31 -7.35 -39.91
N THR A 10 -10.21 -8.06 -39.23
CA THR A 10 -10.73 -7.66 -37.93
C THR A 10 -9.60 -7.76 -36.91
N LEU A 11 -8.97 -6.63 -36.58
CA LEU A 11 -8.11 -6.53 -35.40
C LEU A 11 -9.01 -6.77 -34.18
N ALA A 12 -8.97 -7.99 -33.63
CA ALA A 12 -9.53 -8.28 -32.33
C ALA A 12 -8.74 -7.47 -31.30
N THR A 13 -9.29 -6.31 -30.91
CA THR A 13 -8.79 -5.55 -29.77
C THR A 13 -9.09 -6.38 -28.52
N THR A 14 -8.11 -7.15 -28.06
CA THR A 14 -8.21 -7.81 -26.76
C THR A 14 -8.26 -6.72 -25.70
N SER A 15 -9.46 -6.38 -25.25
CA SER A 15 -9.68 -5.57 -24.06
C SER A 15 -9.13 -6.37 -22.87
N TYR A 16 -7.91 -6.05 -22.44
CA TYR A 16 -7.39 -6.48 -21.15
C TYR A 16 -8.24 -5.80 -20.08
N SER A 17 -9.34 -6.43 -19.69
CA SER A 17 -10.03 -6.07 -18.46
C SER A 17 -9.09 -6.42 -17.32
N SER A 18 -8.32 -5.42 -16.88
CA SER A 18 -7.59 -5.39 -15.60
C SER A 18 -8.63 -5.55 -14.48
N THR A 19 -9.08 -6.78 -14.29
CA THR A 19 -10.07 -7.15 -13.30
C THR A 19 -9.29 -7.44 -12.05
N ASP A 20 -9.41 -6.53 -11.07
CA ASP A 20 -8.87 -6.75 -9.73
C ASP A 20 -9.49 -8.03 -9.16
N ASN A 21 -8.68 -9.08 -9.01
CA ASN A 21 -9.12 -10.38 -8.53
C ASN A 21 -8.76 -10.61 -7.05
N ASN A 22 -8.13 -9.63 -6.40
CA ASN A 22 -7.76 -9.70 -5.00
C ASN A 22 -8.86 -9.10 -4.13
N HIS A 23 -9.71 -9.91 -3.51
CA HIS A 23 -10.80 -9.41 -2.65
C HIS A 23 -10.37 -9.07 -1.21
N VAL A 24 -9.07 -8.93 -0.94
CA VAL A 24 -8.58 -8.56 0.40
C VAL A 24 -8.46 -7.05 0.51
N PHE A 25 -9.17 -6.47 1.49
CA PHE A 25 -9.28 -5.02 1.73
C PHE A 25 -8.61 -4.60 3.05
N SER A 26 -7.91 -5.52 3.71
CA SER A 26 -7.33 -5.31 5.04
C SER A 26 -5.81 -5.44 4.96
N PRO A 27 -5.03 -4.42 5.34
CA PRO A 27 -3.57 -4.44 5.24
C PRO A 27 -2.92 -5.46 6.19
N CYS A 28 -3.69 -6.07 7.10
CA CYS A 28 -3.23 -7.05 8.08
C CYS A 28 -3.55 -8.49 7.70
N THR A 29 -4.14 -8.72 6.53
CA THR A 29 -4.47 -10.07 6.04
C THR A 29 -3.49 -10.41 4.94
N ASP A 30 -2.91 -11.61 4.96
CA ASP A 30 -1.99 -12.00 3.88
C ASP A 30 -2.78 -12.40 2.62
N THR A 31 -2.31 -11.94 1.45
CA THR A 31 -2.87 -12.31 0.15
C THR A 31 -1.76 -12.40 -0.89
N THR A 32 -2.07 -12.98 -2.05
CA THR A 32 -1.17 -12.99 -3.21
C THR A 32 -1.74 -12.04 -4.25
N VAL A 33 -0.89 -11.16 -4.77
CA VAL A 33 -1.28 -10.14 -5.75
C VAL A 33 -0.58 -10.38 -7.07
N GLN A 34 -1.30 -10.15 -8.17
CA GLN A 34 -0.78 -10.22 -9.53
C GLN A 34 -0.78 -8.84 -10.18
N LYS A 35 -0.20 -8.74 -11.39
CA LYS A 35 -0.30 -7.51 -12.19
C LYS A 35 -1.76 -7.13 -12.34
N SER A 36 -2.06 -5.83 -12.31
CA SER A 36 -3.42 -5.31 -12.38
C SER A 36 -4.33 -5.58 -11.17
N ASP A 37 -3.93 -6.39 -10.18
CA ASP A 37 -4.68 -6.53 -8.93
C ASP A 37 -4.52 -5.28 -8.05
N GLY A 38 -5.57 -4.97 -7.30
CA GLY A 38 -5.49 -4.04 -6.18
C GLY A 38 -4.80 -4.71 -5.00
N PHE A 39 -3.99 -3.97 -4.25
CA PHE A 39 -3.47 -4.42 -2.97
C PHE A 39 -3.69 -3.32 -1.93
N THR A 40 -4.08 -3.72 -0.73
CA THR A 40 -4.29 -2.86 0.43
C THR A 40 -3.02 -2.69 1.25
N PHE A 41 -2.51 -1.47 1.33
CA PHE A 41 -1.52 -1.12 2.34
C PHE A 41 -2.02 -0.05 3.28
N GLY A 42 -1.52 -0.08 4.51
CA GLY A 42 -1.85 0.85 5.57
C GLY A 42 -0.58 1.49 6.13
N ILE A 43 -0.66 2.80 6.38
CA ILE A 43 0.35 3.55 7.12
C ILE A 43 -0.27 3.95 8.46
N ALA A 44 0.35 3.47 9.54
CA ALA A 44 0.00 3.86 10.89
C ALA A 44 0.91 5.00 11.35
N PHE A 45 0.30 6.05 11.89
CA PHE A 45 0.96 7.21 12.49
C PHE A 45 0.70 7.19 13.98
N SER A 46 1.76 7.35 14.76
CA SER A 46 1.67 7.22 16.20
C SER A 46 2.61 8.19 16.88
N SER A 47 2.19 8.75 18.03
CA SER A 47 3.11 9.50 18.88
C SER A 47 4.22 8.57 19.37
N ARG A 48 5.37 9.12 19.76
CA ARG A 48 6.46 8.31 20.32
C ARG A 48 6.01 7.47 21.52
N ASN A 49 5.06 7.97 22.32
CA ASN A 49 4.51 7.24 23.46
C ASN A 49 3.63 6.05 23.04
N ALA A 50 3.06 6.13 21.84
CA ALA A 50 2.23 5.12 21.21
C ALA A 50 3.03 4.25 20.20
N SER A 51 4.36 4.22 20.35
CA SER A 51 5.30 3.62 19.40
C SER A 51 5.01 2.15 19.07
N PHE A 52 5.48 1.72 17.89
CA PHE A 52 5.54 0.32 17.45
C PHE A 52 6.55 -0.53 18.23
N LEU A 53 6.83 -0.16 19.47
CA LEU A 53 7.74 -0.86 20.36
C LEU A 53 6.91 -1.58 21.40
N ASN A 54 7.31 -2.80 21.74
CA ASN A 54 6.68 -3.53 22.83
C ASN A 54 6.85 -2.76 24.16
N SER A 55 5.75 -2.45 24.86
CA SER A 55 5.75 -1.68 26.12
C SER A 55 6.64 -2.27 27.22
N ASN A 56 6.96 -3.57 27.15
CA ASN A 56 7.81 -4.25 28.12
C ASN A 56 9.30 -4.32 27.71
N ASN A 57 9.63 -4.01 26.45
CA ASN A 57 11.01 -4.00 25.96
C ASN A 57 11.13 -3.11 24.72
N SER A 58 11.68 -1.91 24.91
CA SER A 58 11.84 -0.85 23.90
C SER A 58 12.75 -1.21 22.71
N THR A 59 13.30 -2.43 22.66
CA THR A 59 14.14 -2.93 21.56
C THR A 59 13.37 -3.72 20.51
N VAL A 60 12.18 -4.26 20.84
CA VAL A 60 11.41 -5.10 19.92
C VAL A 60 10.41 -4.23 19.16
N GLN A 61 10.65 -4.07 17.86
CA GLN A 61 9.72 -3.43 16.94
C GLN A 61 8.65 -4.42 16.49
N LEU A 62 7.39 -4.15 16.85
CA LEU A 62 6.24 -4.95 16.48
C LEU A 62 5.63 -4.44 15.18
N SER A 63 4.99 -5.34 14.44
CA SER A 63 4.22 -4.95 13.26
C SER A 63 3.00 -4.10 13.66
N PRO A 64 2.52 -3.17 12.82
CA PRO A 64 1.31 -2.39 13.08
C PRO A 64 0.03 -3.23 13.29
N CYS A 65 0.05 -4.49 12.83
CA CYS A 65 -1.05 -5.43 12.96
C CYS A 65 -0.97 -6.30 14.22
N ASP A 66 0.07 -6.12 15.03
CA ASP A 66 0.24 -6.86 16.28
C ASP A 66 -0.78 -6.36 17.31
N LYS A 67 -1.67 -7.24 17.78
CA LYS A 67 -2.72 -6.92 18.76
C LYS A 67 -2.17 -6.47 20.12
N ARG A 68 -0.90 -6.76 20.41
CA ARG A 68 -0.21 -6.29 21.62
C ARG A 68 0.07 -4.79 21.56
N LEU A 69 0.02 -4.22 20.36
CA LEU A 69 0.13 -2.80 20.12
C LEU A 69 -1.26 -2.18 20.24
N SER A 70 -1.55 -1.51 21.36
CA SER A 70 -2.85 -0.85 21.58
C SER A 70 -2.91 0.52 20.86
N LEU A 71 -2.59 0.54 19.56
CA LEU A 71 -2.46 1.73 18.72
C LEU A 71 -3.72 2.62 18.78
N SER A 72 -4.90 2.01 18.64
CA SER A 72 -6.18 2.72 18.67
C SER A 72 -6.45 3.40 20.01
N SER A 73 -6.10 2.75 21.13
CA SER A 73 -6.27 3.33 22.48
C SER A 73 -5.28 4.46 22.78
N LEU A 74 -4.17 4.52 22.04
CA LEU A 74 -3.12 5.52 22.20
C LEU A 74 -3.21 6.66 21.18
N GLY A 75 -4.35 6.77 20.48
CA GLY A 75 -4.62 7.84 19.52
C GLY A 75 -3.82 7.74 18.22
N ALA A 76 -3.34 6.55 17.87
CA ALA A 76 -2.71 6.34 16.57
C ALA A 76 -3.73 6.51 15.44
N GLN A 77 -3.27 7.08 14.33
CA GLN A 77 -4.07 7.32 13.14
C GLN A 77 -3.66 6.35 12.06
N LEU A 78 -4.63 5.78 11.36
CA LEU A 78 -4.40 4.82 10.28
C LEU A 78 -4.92 5.41 8.98
N ALA A 79 -4.07 5.39 7.96
CA ALA A 79 -4.43 5.72 6.60
C ALA A 79 -4.29 4.46 5.74
N VAL A 80 -5.37 4.05 5.06
CA VAL A 80 -5.43 2.82 4.26
C VAL A 80 -5.64 3.17 2.80
N PHE A 81 -4.89 2.52 1.93
CA PHE A 81 -4.88 2.77 0.49
C PHE A 81 -4.88 1.46 -0.26
N ARG A 82 -5.51 1.50 -1.42
CA ARG A 82 -5.64 0.33 -2.28
C ARG A 82 -5.29 0.65 -3.73
N PRO A 83 -4.01 0.91 -4.03
CA PRO A 83 -3.56 1.09 -5.41
C PRO A 83 -3.47 -0.26 -6.14
N LYS A 84 -3.27 -0.21 -7.46
CA LYS A 84 -3.03 -1.38 -8.30
C LYS A 84 -1.56 -1.65 -8.51
N VAL A 85 -1.22 -2.92 -8.69
CA VAL A 85 0.11 -3.35 -9.12
C VAL A 85 0.40 -2.81 -10.54
N ASP A 86 1.65 -2.37 -10.76
CA ASP A 86 2.13 -1.70 -11.98
C ASP A 86 1.56 -0.28 -12.25
N GLU A 87 0.90 0.34 -11.26
CA GLU A 87 0.45 1.74 -11.32
C GLU A 87 1.20 2.63 -10.32
N ILE A 88 1.61 3.83 -10.75
CA ILE A 88 2.19 4.83 -9.84
C ILE A 88 1.06 5.52 -9.09
N SER A 89 1.08 5.44 -7.76
CA SER A 89 0.09 6.09 -6.89
C SER A 89 0.76 7.12 -5.99
N LEU A 90 0.13 8.30 -5.87
CA LEU A 90 0.55 9.38 -4.98
C LEU A 90 -0.38 9.45 -3.78
N LEU A 91 0.20 9.41 -2.59
CA LEU A 91 -0.51 9.59 -1.35
C LEU A 91 -0.11 10.89 -0.65
N THR A 92 -1.08 11.80 -0.53
CA THR A 92 -0.99 12.98 0.32
C THR A 92 -1.87 12.81 1.55
N ILE A 93 -1.26 12.86 2.74
CA ILE A 93 -1.98 12.84 4.01
C ILE A 93 -2.00 14.26 4.55
N ASN A 94 -3.16 14.90 4.48
CA ASN A 94 -3.35 16.22 5.07
C ASN A 94 -3.75 16.07 6.54
N ASN A 95 -2.76 16.12 7.43
CA ASN A 95 -2.98 16.00 8.86
C ASN A 95 -2.21 17.07 9.62
N THR A 96 -2.93 17.88 10.40
CA THR A 96 -2.33 18.97 11.18
C THR A 96 -1.58 18.49 12.43
N ASN A 97 -1.81 17.25 12.87
CA ASN A 97 -1.23 16.68 14.08
C ASN A 97 0.02 15.83 13.80
N PHE A 98 0.19 15.31 12.58
CA PHE A 98 1.36 14.52 12.21
C PHE A 98 2.47 15.39 11.62
N GLN A 99 3.65 15.35 12.25
CA GLN A 99 4.83 16.10 11.81
C GLN A 99 5.98 15.13 11.47
N PRO A 100 6.16 14.76 10.19
CA PRO A 100 7.15 13.76 9.78
C PRO A 100 8.61 14.17 10.03
N GLY A 101 8.88 15.47 10.20
CA GLY A 101 10.20 16.03 10.48
C GLY A 101 10.63 16.03 11.95
N THR A 102 9.79 15.59 12.90
CA THR A 102 10.11 15.55 14.33
C THR A 102 10.20 14.09 14.85
N PRO A 103 11.30 13.36 14.57
CA PRO A 103 11.45 11.93 14.93
C PRO A 103 11.50 11.68 16.46
N ASN A 104 11.65 12.73 17.25
CA ASN A 104 11.51 12.72 18.71
C ASN A 104 10.05 12.74 19.17
N ILE A 105 9.08 13.07 18.31
CA ILE A 105 7.67 13.27 18.65
C ILE A 105 6.76 12.23 17.97
N TRP A 106 7.02 11.91 16.71
CA TRP A 106 6.16 11.01 15.91
C TRP A 106 6.93 9.82 15.33
N ARG A 107 6.21 8.72 15.12
CA ARG A 107 6.66 7.51 14.42
C ARG A 107 5.61 7.05 13.43
N TRP A 108 6.05 6.41 12.36
CA TRP A 108 5.17 5.76 11.41
C TRP A 108 5.68 4.35 11.10
N ALA A 109 4.76 3.48 10.69
CA ALA A 109 5.08 2.14 10.22
C ALA A 109 4.05 1.70 9.17
N VAL A 110 4.48 0.81 8.29
CA VAL A 110 3.70 0.38 7.14
C VAL A 110 3.43 -1.11 7.23
N ARG A 111 2.24 -1.50 6.78
CA ARG A 111 1.93 -2.89 6.46
C ARG A 111 1.16 -2.95 5.15
N PHE A 112 1.32 -4.04 4.40
CA PHE A 112 0.56 -4.33 3.19
C PHE A 112 0.13 -5.79 3.15
N ASP A 113 -1.00 -6.05 2.50
CA ASP A 113 -1.54 -7.38 2.20
C ASP A 113 -0.90 -7.91 0.90
N GLY A 114 0.27 -8.53 0.98
CA GLY A 114 0.86 -9.03 -0.25
C GLY A 114 2.14 -9.79 -0.09
N VAL A 115 2.12 -11.06 -0.49
CA VAL A 115 3.34 -11.74 -0.92
C VAL A 115 3.47 -11.45 -2.41
N LEU A 116 4.45 -10.61 -2.76
CA LEU A 116 4.80 -10.35 -4.14
C LEU A 116 5.33 -11.65 -4.75
N ASN A 117 4.63 -12.18 -5.76
CA ASN A 117 5.22 -13.22 -6.59
C ASN A 117 6.54 -12.67 -7.17
N SER A 118 7.59 -13.48 -7.29
CA SER A 118 8.97 -13.06 -7.63
C SER A 118 9.14 -12.28 -8.95
N ARG A 119 8.05 -12.00 -9.68
CA ARG A 119 7.97 -11.19 -10.90
C ARG A 119 7.29 -9.83 -10.70
N VAL A 120 6.85 -9.50 -9.48
CA VAL A 120 6.09 -8.29 -9.14
C VAL A 120 6.92 -7.44 -8.19
N GLY A 121 7.89 -6.69 -8.74
CA GLY A 121 8.42 -5.48 -8.12
C GLY A 121 9.11 -5.54 -6.75
N VAL A 122 9.64 -4.40 -6.33
CA VAL A 122 10.06 -4.12 -4.95
C VAL A 122 9.24 -2.92 -4.51
N LEU A 123 8.57 -3.02 -3.35
CA LEU A 123 7.84 -1.88 -2.78
C LEU A 123 8.84 -0.80 -2.37
N GLU A 124 8.95 0.27 -3.17
CA GLU A 124 9.69 1.47 -2.80
C GLU A 124 8.75 2.49 -2.18
N MET A 125 9.05 2.91 -0.95
CA MET A 125 8.35 3.99 -0.26
C MET A 125 9.30 5.14 0.02
N LYS A 126 8.93 6.34 -0.43
CA LYS A 126 9.68 7.57 -0.16
C LYS A 126 8.78 8.56 0.57
N CYS A 127 9.27 9.13 1.66
CA CYS A 127 8.61 10.21 2.40
C CYS A 127 9.45 11.49 2.27
N ASN A 128 8.84 12.62 1.96
CA ASN A 128 9.49 13.93 2.03
C ASN A 128 9.15 14.65 3.35
N ASP A 129 9.75 15.83 3.57
CA ASP A 129 9.53 16.65 4.76
C ASP A 129 8.09 17.18 4.90
N LEU A 130 7.31 17.13 3.81
CA LEU A 130 5.90 17.50 3.77
C LEU A 130 4.97 16.31 4.08
N GLY A 131 5.50 15.12 4.36
CA GLY A 131 4.69 13.93 4.63
C GLY A 131 4.01 13.34 3.39
N VAL A 132 4.55 13.62 2.21
CA VAL A 132 4.10 13.01 0.95
C VAL A 132 4.76 11.66 0.80
N PHE A 133 3.95 10.62 0.63
CA PHE A 133 4.41 9.25 0.44
C PHE A 133 4.29 8.87 -1.03
N GLY A 134 5.43 8.62 -1.67
CA GLY A 134 5.50 8.03 -3.01
C GLY A 134 5.65 6.52 -2.91
N ILE A 135 4.81 5.78 -3.65
CA ILE A 135 4.80 4.31 -3.60
C ILE A 135 4.88 3.78 -5.02
N ARG A 136 5.85 2.87 -5.21
CA ARG A 136 6.02 2.15 -6.46
C ARG A 136 6.16 0.65 -6.15
N LEU A 137 5.42 -0.15 -6.90
CA LEU A 137 5.61 -1.59 -7.05
C LEU A 137 6.04 -1.88 -8.47
#